data_AF-A0A818ATC8-F1
#
_entry.id   AF-A0A818ATC8-F1
#
_cell.length_a   1.000
_cell.length_b   1.000
_cell.length_c   1.000
_cell.angle_alpha   90.00
_cell.angle_beta   90.00
_cell.angle_gamma   90.00
#
_symmetry.space_group_name_H-M   'P 1'
#
loop_
_entity.id
_entity.type
_entity.pdbx_description
1 polymer ?
#
loop_
_entity_poly.entity_id
_entity_poly.type
_entity_poly.pdbx_seq_one_letter_code
_entity_poly.pdbx_strand_id
1 'polypeptide(L)'
;GADGFLYIGIGDGGGQGDPNNNGQNLTKLYGKILRIDVNTTSGSLNYSIPTSNPFYGNTSGYREEIFAYGLRNPWKISQDPVSSKIWVGDVGNNIAEEVDIIESGINYGWKTMEGFECFSPSTGCDTTGLRKPVLAYLHTEGVGSSVVGGYVYRGSKFPALFGKYIFGDFVSGNIWSLNYDGINAGTKTLLTDANFSLSTFGVDKNNELYICNYTSGKIYQLQDTTVGVNLNSSIIPTSTNLFQNFPNPFNPVTKINFTLSKNSFVRLSIFDLQGKEIQNLLNENLSAGDYYYTFNAQTLASGTYFYRLEAAGTIQSKRMVLLK
;
A
#
# COMPACT_ATOMS: atom_id res chain seq x y z
N GLY A 1 16.50 10.02 -8.40
CA GLY A 1 15.38 10.87 -8.01
C GLY A 1 15.04 11.82 -9.13
N ALA A 2 13.98 12.60 -8.98
CA ALA A 2 13.58 13.66 -9.89
C ALA A 2 14.66 14.74 -10.07
N ASP A 3 15.57 14.83 -9.10
CA ASP A 3 16.76 15.68 -9.07
C ASP A 3 17.98 15.10 -9.82
N GLY A 4 17.85 13.92 -10.43
CA GLY A 4 18.92 13.29 -11.21
C GLY A 4 19.93 12.47 -10.41
N PHE A 5 19.81 12.37 -9.08
CA PHE A 5 20.74 11.63 -8.23
C PHE A 5 20.26 10.23 -7.87
N LEU A 6 21.17 9.32 -7.53
CA LEU A 6 20.83 7.99 -7.05
C LEU A 6 20.61 8.01 -5.54
N TYR A 7 19.48 7.45 -5.09
CA TYR A 7 19.16 7.25 -3.68
C TYR A 7 19.33 5.78 -3.30
N ILE A 8 19.93 5.51 -2.14
CA ILE A 8 20.29 4.15 -1.71
C ILE A 8 19.86 3.96 -0.25
N GLY A 9 19.11 2.90 0.03
CA GLY A 9 18.74 2.50 1.39
C GLY A 9 19.74 1.48 1.91
N ILE A 10 20.30 1.74 3.09
CA ILE A 10 21.22 0.81 3.75
C ILE A 10 20.76 0.64 5.18
N GLY A 11 20.46 -0.61 5.57
CA GLY A 11 20.15 -0.96 6.95
C GLY A 11 21.32 -0.72 7.90
N ASP A 12 21.07 -0.77 9.20
CA ASP A 12 22.03 -0.54 10.28
C ASP A 12 23.13 -1.62 10.38
N GLY A 13 23.08 -2.64 9.52
CA GLY A 13 24.03 -3.76 9.51
C GLY A 13 23.56 -4.95 10.36
N GLY A 14 22.38 -4.85 10.98
CA GLY A 14 21.76 -5.90 11.77
C GLY A 14 22.25 -5.97 13.22
N GLY A 15 21.76 -6.99 13.93
CA GLY A 15 21.91 -7.12 15.37
C GLY A 15 20.74 -6.47 16.12
N GLN A 16 20.31 -7.11 17.21
CA GLN A 16 19.20 -6.59 18.01
C GLN A 16 19.59 -5.24 18.62
N GLY A 17 18.76 -4.22 18.37
CA GLY A 17 18.94 -2.88 18.91
C GLY A 17 20.26 -2.20 18.53
N ASP A 18 20.70 -2.34 17.27
CA ASP A 18 21.86 -1.63 16.68
C ASP A 18 23.05 -1.49 17.65
N PRO A 19 23.78 -2.60 17.92
CA PRO A 19 24.83 -2.63 18.93
C PRO A 19 26.00 -1.69 18.62
N ASN A 20 26.21 -1.37 17.34
CA ASN A 20 27.28 -0.48 16.89
C ASN A 20 26.83 0.99 16.78
N ASN A 21 25.57 1.28 17.12
CA ASN A 21 24.95 2.60 17.00
C ASN A 21 25.08 3.19 15.58
N ASN A 22 25.04 2.32 14.58
CA ASN A 22 25.20 2.66 13.17
C ASN A 22 24.11 3.64 12.71
N GLY A 23 22.86 3.47 13.14
CA GLY A 23 21.74 4.35 12.80
C GLY A 23 22.03 5.82 13.09
N GLN A 24 22.65 6.11 14.24
CA GLN A 24 23.02 7.46 14.67
C GLN A 24 24.44 7.89 14.27
N ASN A 25 25.34 6.96 13.99
CA ASN A 25 26.73 7.28 13.67
C ASN A 25 26.91 7.81 12.24
N LEU A 26 27.12 9.12 12.11
CA LEU A 26 27.31 9.80 10.82
C LEU A 26 28.66 9.51 10.15
N THR A 27 29.61 8.87 10.83
CA THR A 27 30.88 8.41 10.22
C THR A 27 30.72 7.06 9.49
N LYS A 28 29.52 6.46 9.54
CA LYS A 28 29.17 5.18 8.93
C LYS A 28 28.04 5.36 7.92
N LEU A 29 27.99 4.47 6.92
CA LEU A 29 26.97 4.45 5.87
C LEU A 29 25.74 3.59 6.20
N TYR A 30 25.77 2.87 7.32
CA TYR A 30 24.71 1.95 7.74
C TYR A 30 23.59 2.69 8.48
N GLY A 31 22.34 2.27 8.29
CA GLY A 31 21.14 2.88 8.89
C GLY A 31 20.84 4.25 8.30
N LYS A 32 20.93 4.37 6.97
CA LYS A 32 20.90 5.63 6.21
C LYS A 32 20.08 5.52 4.93
N ILE A 33 19.58 6.66 4.48
CA ILE A 33 19.40 6.92 3.04
C ILE A 33 20.61 7.70 2.55
N LEU A 34 21.27 7.19 1.52
CA LEU A 34 22.36 7.87 0.84
C LEU A 34 21.87 8.53 -0.45
N ARG A 35 22.58 9.58 -0.90
CA ARG A 35 22.34 10.27 -2.18
C ARG A 35 23.67 10.60 -2.84
N ILE A 36 23.88 10.10 -4.05
CA ILE A 36 25.12 10.27 -4.82
C ILE A 36 24.85 10.69 -6.26
N ASP A 37 25.82 11.36 -6.89
CA ASP A 37 25.79 11.62 -8.34
C ASP A 37 26.60 10.56 -9.09
N VAL A 38 25.90 9.75 -9.86
CA VAL A 38 26.48 8.68 -10.69
C VAL A 38 26.93 9.17 -12.07
N ASN A 39 26.64 10.42 -12.43
CA ASN A 39 26.99 11.00 -13.73
C ASN A 39 28.38 11.64 -13.74
N THR A 40 28.99 11.81 -12.56
CA THR A 40 30.30 12.45 -12.39
C THR A 40 31.14 11.67 -11.37
N THR A 41 32.45 11.88 -11.39
CA THR A 41 33.40 11.21 -10.48
C THR A 41 34.14 12.24 -9.63
N SER A 42 34.59 11.84 -8.44
CA SER A 42 35.37 12.69 -7.54
C SER A 42 36.55 11.94 -6.94
N GLY A 43 37.77 12.43 -7.21
CA GLY A 43 39.00 11.78 -6.75
C GLY A 43 39.10 10.33 -7.25
N SER A 44 39.17 9.38 -6.31
CA SER A 44 39.22 7.94 -6.58
C SER A 44 37.85 7.26 -6.61
N LEU A 45 36.75 8.00 -6.40
CA LEU A 45 35.39 7.46 -6.38
C LEU A 45 34.78 7.49 -7.78
N ASN A 46 34.03 6.43 -8.12
CA ASN A 46 33.26 6.32 -9.38
C ASN A 46 31.94 7.11 -9.36
N TYR A 47 31.75 7.97 -8.37
CA TYR A 47 30.61 8.86 -8.20
C TYR A 47 31.11 10.16 -7.57
N SER A 48 30.30 11.21 -7.59
CA SER A 48 30.55 12.42 -6.82
C SER A 48 29.48 12.65 -5.76
N ILE A 49 29.76 13.57 -4.82
CA ILE A 49 28.83 13.96 -3.78
C ILE A 49 28.07 15.20 -4.26
N PRO A 50 26.72 15.17 -4.30
CA PRO A 50 25.94 16.36 -4.56
C PRO A 50 26.25 17.45 -3.54
N THR A 51 26.57 18.66 -3.99
CA THR A 51 26.83 19.82 -3.11
C THR A 51 25.63 20.22 -2.25
N SER A 52 24.45 19.73 -2.61
CA SER A 52 23.20 19.90 -1.86
C SER A 52 22.97 18.84 -0.78
N ASN A 53 23.88 17.86 -0.61
CA ASN A 53 23.79 16.94 0.51
C ASN A 53 24.02 17.66 1.85
N PRO A 54 23.34 17.22 2.92
CA PRO A 54 23.33 17.93 4.20
C PRO A 54 24.70 17.97 4.92
N PHE A 55 25.61 17.06 4.56
CA PHE A 55 26.93 16.96 5.17
C PHE A 55 28.06 17.21 4.16
N TYR A 56 27.77 17.82 3.01
CA TYR A 56 28.79 18.15 2.02
C TYR A 56 29.86 19.08 2.61
N GLY A 57 31.15 18.76 2.39
CA GLY A 57 32.28 19.57 2.82
C GLY A 57 32.43 19.71 4.34
N ASN A 58 31.86 18.78 5.12
CA ASN A 58 31.95 18.83 6.57
C ASN A 58 33.39 18.52 7.07
N THR A 59 33.79 19.11 8.19
CA THR A 59 35.10 18.85 8.82
C THR A 59 35.03 17.81 9.97
N SER A 60 33.84 17.27 10.22
CA SER A 60 33.59 16.34 11.34
C SER A 60 33.85 14.87 10.98
N GLY A 61 34.25 14.59 9.74
CA GLY A 61 34.46 13.24 9.24
C GLY A 61 33.15 12.49 8.97
N TYR A 62 32.03 13.20 8.85
CA TYR A 62 30.76 12.60 8.47
C TYR A 62 30.81 12.16 7.01
N ARG A 63 30.11 11.07 6.72
CA ARG A 63 29.97 10.54 5.38
C ARG A 63 29.05 11.45 4.57
N GLU A 64 29.62 12.12 3.58
CA GLU A 64 28.90 13.13 2.80
C GLU A 64 27.86 12.52 1.85
N GLU A 65 27.90 11.19 1.65
CA GLU A 65 26.87 10.43 0.96
C GLU A 65 25.53 10.45 1.69
N ILE A 66 25.52 10.70 3.01
CA ILE A 66 24.31 10.63 3.84
C ILE A 66 23.33 11.73 3.43
N PHE A 67 22.13 11.31 3.04
CA PHE A 67 20.97 12.18 2.82
C PHE A 67 20.07 12.23 4.05
N ALA A 68 19.83 11.09 4.70
CA ALA A 68 19.07 10.98 5.94
C ALA A 68 19.61 9.83 6.81
N TYR A 69 19.35 9.87 8.11
CA TYR A 69 19.90 8.91 9.07
C TYR A 69 18.94 8.55 10.18
N GLY A 70 19.33 7.61 11.04
CA GLY A 70 18.47 7.11 12.11
C GLY A 70 17.38 6.17 11.62
N LEU A 71 17.70 5.34 10.61
CA LEU A 71 16.81 4.30 10.09
C LEU A 71 17.35 2.92 10.46
N ARG A 72 16.48 1.92 10.57
CA ARG A 72 16.90 0.54 10.90
C ARG A 72 17.23 -0.26 9.66
N ASN A 73 16.24 -0.50 8.82
CA ASN A 73 16.31 -1.33 7.63
C ASN A 73 15.35 -0.79 6.54
N PRO A 74 15.71 0.32 5.87
CA PRO A 74 14.90 0.94 4.83
C PRO A 74 14.84 0.02 3.60
N TRP A 75 13.81 -0.84 3.55
CA TRP A 75 13.72 -1.95 2.62
C TRP A 75 13.35 -1.49 1.21
N LYS A 76 12.24 -0.76 1.08
CA LYS A 76 11.79 -0.21 -0.20
C LYS A 76 11.75 1.29 -0.14
N ILE A 77 12.43 1.89 -1.11
CA ILE A 77 12.40 3.32 -1.39
C ILE A 77 11.65 3.55 -2.69
N SER A 78 10.72 4.49 -2.69
CA SER A 78 10.10 4.98 -3.92
C SER A 78 9.95 6.50 -3.86
N GLN A 79 10.11 7.15 -5.02
CA GLN A 79 9.81 8.57 -5.13
C GLN A 79 8.51 8.73 -5.91
N ASP A 80 7.59 9.51 -5.36
CA ASP A 80 6.40 9.91 -6.10
C ASP A 80 6.77 10.95 -7.18
N PRO A 81 6.55 10.67 -8.47
CA PRO A 81 6.96 11.57 -9.54
C PRO A 81 6.19 12.92 -9.54
N VAL A 82 5.05 13.00 -8.85
CA VAL A 82 4.25 14.23 -8.80
C VAL A 82 4.68 15.12 -7.63
N SER A 83 4.70 14.59 -6.40
CA SER A 83 5.08 15.37 -5.22
C SER A 83 6.58 15.40 -4.95
N SER A 84 7.36 14.58 -5.64
CA SER A 84 8.79 14.37 -5.40
C SER A 84 9.16 13.85 -4.00
N LYS A 85 8.16 13.49 -3.17
CA LYS A 85 8.37 12.89 -1.85
C LYS A 85 8.96 11.50 -1.98
N ILE A 86 9.95 11.21 -1.14
CA ILE A 86 10.62 9.92 -1.06
C ILE A 86 9.97 9.14 0.08
N TRP A 87 9.29 8.05 -0.26
CA TRP A 87 8.64 7.16 0.68
C TRP A 87 9.52 5.96 0.97
N VAL A 88 9.55 5.55 2.23
CA VAL A 88 10.33 4.41 2.69
C VAL A 88 9.47 3.52 3.58
N GLY A 89 9.53 2.20 3.35
CA GLY A 89 9.16 1.23 4.38
C GLY A 89 10.42 0.87 5.16
N ASP A 90 10.46 1.21 6.45
CA ASP A 90 11.56 0.89 7.35
C ASP A 90 11.18 -0.28 8.25
N VAL A 91 11.87 -1.41 8.06
CA VAL A 91 11.56 -2.65 8.79
C VAL A 91 12.04 -2.52 10.21
N GLY A 92 11.13 -2.75 11.15
CA GLY A 92 11.35 -2.67 12.60
C GLY A 92 12.18 -3.81 13.18
N ASN A 93 12.55 -3.66 14.44
CA ASN A 93 13.26 -4.68 15.21
C ASN A 93 12.28 -5.63 15.93
N ASN A 94 11.58 -5.15 16.96
CA ASN A 94 10.70 -5.99 17.80
C ASN A 94 9.37 -5.32 18.16
N ILE A 95 9.22 -4.01 17.93
CA ILE A 95 8.08 -3.23 18.43
C ILE A 95 7.14 -2.91 17.28
N ALA A 96 7.63 -2.29 16.22
CA ALA A 96 6.79 -1.66 15.21
C ALA A 96 7.45 -1.62 13.85
N GLU A 97 6.62 -1.67 12.81
CA GLU A 97 7.03 -1.39 11.44
C GLU A 97 6.66 0.04 11.04
N GLU A 98 7.45 0.67 10.16
CA GLU A 98 7.37 2.10 9.88
C GLU A 98 7.22 2.43 8.39
N VAL A 99 6.47 3.51 8.11
CA VAL A 99 6.46 4.20 6.82
C VAL A 99 6.87 5.65 7.02
N ASP A 100 7.90 6.06 6.29
CA ASP A 100 8.51 7.38 6.38
C ASP A 100 8.42 8.16 5.08
N ILE A 101 8.42 9.49 5.22
CA ILE A 101 8.75 10.41 4.14
C ILE A 101 10.12 11.00 4.44
N ILE A 102 11.08 10.72 3.57
CA ILE A 102 12.49 11.04 3.77
C ILE A 102 12.81 12.46 3.31
N GLU A 103 13.47 13.21 4.19
CA GLU A 103 13.92 14.58 3.98
C GLU A 103 15.42 14.73 4.26
N SER A 104 16.05 15.70 3.60
CA SER A 104 17.49 15.93 3.68
C SER A 104 17.92 16.36 5.08
N GLY A 105 18.93 15.68 5.64
CA GLY A 105 19.56 15.99 6.92
C GLY A 105 18.77 15.54 8.15
N ILE A 106 17.66 14.83 7.96
CA ILE A 106 16.76 14.46 9.06
C ILE A 106 17.18 13.15 9.73
N ASN A 107 17.03 13.13 11.06
CA ASN A 107 17.21 11.96 11.93
C ASN A 107 15.85 11.29 12.18
N TYR A 108 15.69 10.03 11.79
CA TYR A 108 14.47 9.24 11.97
C TYR A 108 14.45 8.45 13.29
N GLY A 109 15.47 8.63 14.12
CA GLY A 109 15.40 8.27 15.53
C GLY A 109 15.79 6.85 15.89
N TRP A 110 15.98 5.92 14.95
CA TRP A 110 16.53 4.60 15.27
C TRP A 110 17.98 4.74 15.79
N LYS A 111 18.34 4.19 16.96
CA LYS A 111 17.58 3.24 17.81
C LYS A 111 16.92 3.83 19.06
N THR A 112 16.86 5.15 19.20
CA THR A 112 16.17 5.79 20.31
C THR A 112 14.66 5.51 20.27
N MET A 113 14.07 5.55 19.07
CA MET A 113 12.66 5.23 18.81
C MET A 113 12.51 4.04 17.87
N GLU A 114 11.39 3.34 17.98
CA GLU A 114 10.86 2.37 17.02
C GLU A 114 9.34 2.58 16.90
N GLY A 115 8.90 3.04 15.74
CA GLY A 115 7.58 3.57 15.50
C GLY A 115 7.32 4.85 16.29
N PHE A 116 6.22 4.87 17.04
CA PHE A 116 5.92 5.95 17.97
C PHE A 116 6.40 5.67 19.39
N GLU A 117 7.06 4.54 19.61
CA GLU A 117 7.48 4.05 20.92
C GLU A 117 8.96 4.34 21.18
N CYS A 118 9.29 4.48 22.46
CA CYS A 118 10.68 4.52 22.89
C CYS A 118 11.27 3.10 22.83
N PHE A 119 12.40 2.95 22.15
CA PHE A 119 13.11 1.67 22.06
C PHE A 119 14.26 1.61 23.06
N SER A 120 15.15 2.60 23.04
CA SER A 120 16.33 2.66 23.93
C SER A 120 16.56 4.09 24.45
N PRO A 121 16.21 4.38 25.73
CA PRO A 121 15.55 3.49 26.70
C PRO A 121 14.13 3.12 26.30
N SER A 122 13.54 2.08 26.91
CA SER A 122 12.19 1.60 26.58
C SER A 122 11.06 2.55 27.00
N THR A 123 11.34 3.53 27.86
CA THR A 123 10.41 4.60 28.24
C THR A 123 11.16 5.91 28.45
N GLY A 124 10.50 7.04 28.22
CA GLY A 124 11.07 8.37 28.51
C GLY A 124 12.29 8.72 27.65
N CYS A 125 12.38 8.19 26.43
CA CYS A 125 13.43 8.52 25.49
C CYS A 125 13.37 10.00 25.06
N ASP A 126 14.53 10.59 24.80
CA ASP A 126 14.62 11.94 24.25
C ASP A 126 14.26 11.92 22.77
N THR A 127 13.24 12.69 22.40
CA THR A 127 12.74 12.80 21.03
C THR A 127 13.15 14.10 20.35
N THR A 128 13.99 14.90 21.01
CA THR A 128 14.47 16.18 20.50
C THR A 128 15.23 15.99 19.20
N GLY A 129 14.78 16.66 18.14
CA GLY A 129 15.40 16.58 16.82
C GLY A 129 15.13 15.30 16.04
N LEU A 130 14.28 14.40 16.56
CA LEU A 130 13.88 13.18 15.86
C LEU A 130 12.62 13.43 15.03
N ARG A 131 12.59 12.91 13.82
CA ARG A 131 11.41 12.85 12.98
C ARG A 131 10.67 11.55 13.24
N LYS A 132 9.40 11.67 13.60
CA LYS A 132 8.50 10.52 13.74
C LYS A 132 8.06 10.01 12.38
N PRO A 133 7.76 8.71 12.27
CA PRO A 133 7.24 8.14 11.02
C PRO A 133 5.88 8.71 10.68
N VAL A 134 5.54 8.65 9.39
CA VAL A 134 4.20 9.02 8.91
C VAL A 134 3.16 8.03 9.42
N LEU A 135 3.52 6.74 9.47
CA LEU A 135 2.70 5.68 10.01
C LEU A 135 3.61 4.67 10.70
N ALA A 136 3.17 4.15 11.84
CA ALA A 136 3.75 2.95 12.44
C ALA A 136 2.64 1.97 12.81
N TYR A 137 2.94 0.67 12.78
CA TYR A 137 2.04 -0.35 13.31
C TYR A 137 2.80 -1.37 14.14
N LEU A 138 2.25 -1.68 15.31
CA LEU A 138 2.87 -2.60 16.27
C LEU A 138 2.84 -4.04 15.72
N HIS A 139 3.84 -4.82 16.12
CA HIS A 139 3.89 -6.25 15.89
C HIS A 139 2.79 -6.93 16.70
N THR A 140 1.63 -7.13 16.07
CA THR A 140 0.48 -7.82 16.67
C THR A 140 -0.02 -8.88 15.69
N GLU A 141 -0.53 -9.98 16.23
CA GLU A 141 -1.07 -11.08 15.43
C GLU A 141 -2.08 -10.57 14.39
N GLY A 142 -1.92 -10.99 13.14
CA GLY A 142 -2.78 -10.59 12.01
C GLY A 142 -2.57 -9.18 11.46
N VAL A 143 -1.78 -8.32 12.11
CA VAL A 143 -1.52 -6.95 11.64
C VAL A 143 -0.34 -6.88 10.68
N GLY A 144 0.73 -7.64 10.93
CA GLY A 144 1.98 -7.63 10.17
C GLY A 144 3.21 -7.38 11.05
N SER A 145 4.38 -7.79 10.58
CA SER A 145 5.66 -7.69 11.31
C SER A 145 6.88 -7.51 10.41
N SER A 146 6.68 -7.11 9.15
CA SER A 146 7.76 -6.75 8.24
C SER A 146 7.20 -5.91 7.08
N VAL A 147 7.27 -4.59 7.20
CA VAL A 147 6.81 -3.67 6.16
C VAL A 147 7.65 -3.80 4.91
N VAL A 148 6.98 -3.92 3.78
CA VAL A 148 7.63 -4.02 2.46
C VAL A 148 7.82 -2.64 1.84
N GLY A 149 7.09 -1.63 2.32
CA GLY A 149 6.93 -0.35 1.65
C GLY A 149 6.09 -0.49 0.38
N GLY A 150 6.19 0.48 -0.53
CA GLY A 150 5.41 0.46 -1.78
C GLY A 150 5.53 1.74 -2.60
N TYR A 151 4.43 2.21 -3.19
CA TYR A 151 4.41 3.39 -4.07
C TYR A 151 3.15 4.22 -3.87
N VAL A 152 3.24 5.51 -4.18
CA VAL A 152 2.05 6.32 -4.42
C VAL A 152 1.39 5.85 -5.72
N TYR A 153 0.12 5.44 -5.66
CA TYR A 153 -0.58 4.95 -6.82
C TYR A 153 -0.90 6.09 -7.79
N ARG A 154 -0.39 5.96 -9.03
CA ARG A 154 -0.58 6.93 -10.12
C ARG A 154 -1.21 6.29 -11.37
N GLY A 155 -1.64 5.03 -11.27
CA GLY A 155 -2.36 4.33 -12.32
C GLY A 155 -3.80 4.80 -12.46
N SER A 156 -4.47 4.32 -13.49
CA SER A 156 -5.84 4.67 -13.85
C SER A 156 -6.87 3.59 -13.52
N LYS A 157 -6.44 2.33 -13.35
CA LYS A 157 -7.34 1.20 -13.06
C LYS A 157 -8.09 1.34 -11.73
N PHE A 158 -7.50 2.01 -10.75
CA PHE A 158 -8.11 2.22 -9.43
C PHE A 158 -8.20 3.71 -9.07
N PRO A 159 -9.16 4.47 -9.65
CA PRO A 159 -9.25 5.93 -9.42
C PRO A 159 -9.35 6.32 -7.94
N ALA A 160 -10.00 5.50 -7.11
CA ALA A 160 -10.14 5.73 -5.67
C ALA A 160 -8.82 5.64 -4.88
N LEU A 161 -7.79 5.00 -5.47
CA LEU A 161 -6.46 4.88 -4.89
C LEU A 161 -5.51 5.97 -5.39
N PHE A 162 -5.91 6.76 -6.39
CA PHE A 162 -5.02 7.74 -7.01
C PHE A 162 -4.47 8.72 -5.96
N GLY A 163 -3.14 8.84 -5.90
CA GLY A 163 -2.43 9.69 -4.96
C GLY A 163 -2.28 9.12 -3.55
N LYS A 164 -2.82 7.94 -3.25
CA LYS A 164 -2.59 7.25 -1.98
C LYS A 164 -1.30 6.43 -2.03
N TYR A 165 -0.57 6.39 -0.92
CA TYR A 165 0.55 5.46 -0.78
C TYR A 165 0.03 4.06 -0.50
N ILE A 166 0.34 3.12 -1.40
CA ILE A 166 -0.02 1.72 -1.31
C ILE A 166 1.20 0.95 -0.88
N PHE A 167 1.08 0.19 0.20
CA PHE A 167 2.17 -0.57 0.80
C PHE A 167 1.65 -1.88 1.35
N GLY A 168 2.56 -2.78 1.71
CA GLY A 168 2.19 -4.07 2.27
C GLY A 168 3.18 -4.58 3.30
N ASP A 169 2.91 -5.79 3.77
CA ASP A 169 3.67 -6.47 4.81
C ASP A 169 4.01 -7.90 4.42
N PHE A 170 5.29 -8.24 4.51
CA PHE A 170 5.86 -9.50 4.04
C PHE A 170 5.29 -10.72 4.78
N VAL A 171 5.01 -10.59 6.08
CA VAL A 171 4.60 -11.72 6.91
C VAL A 171 3.12 -12.00 6.76
N SER A 172 2.28 -10.97 6.86
CA SER A 172 0.83 -11.10 6.76
C SER A 172 0.32 -11.21 5.32
N GLY A 173 1.06 -10.69 4.35
CA GLY A 173 0.58 -10.55 2.97
C GLY A 173 -0.40 -9.38 2.79
N ASN A 174 -0.71 -8.63 3.84
CA ASN A 174 -1.67 -7.54 3.79
C ASN A 174 -1.19 -6.41 2.88
N ILE A 175 -2.13 -5.79 2.17
CA ILE A 175 -1.91 -4.62 1.31
C ILE A 175 -2.86 -3.52 1.77
N TRP A 176 -2.31 -2.35 2.08
CA TRP A 176 -3.06 -1.21 2.58
C TRP A 176 -2.89 0.01 1.69
N SER A 177 -3.86 0.92 1.80
CA SER A 177 -3.68 2.33 1.43
C SER A 177 -3.45 3.18 2.68
N LEU A 178 -2.54 4.14 2.58
CA LEU A 178 -2.30 5.14 3.61
C LEU A 178 -3.27 6.33 3.44
N ASN A 179 -3.87 6.77 4.54
CA ASN A 179 -4.56 8.04 4.66
C ASN A 179 -3.73 8.96 5.56
N TYR A 180 -3.16 10.03 4.98
CA TYR A 180 -2.28 10.98 5.67
C TYR A 180 -2.62 12.39 5.24
N ASP A 181 -2.82 13.30 6.20
CA ASP A 181 -3.22 14.69 5.97
C ASP A 181 -2.03 15.66 5.88
N GLY A 182 -0.80 15.16 6.06
CA GLY A 182 0.40 15.99 6.08
C GLY A 182 0.77 16.56 7.45
N ILE A 183 -0.06 16.35 8.47
CA ILE A 183 0.08 16.97 9.79
C ILE A 183 0.12 15.90 10.89
N ASN A 184 -0.88 15.04 10.92
CA ASN A 184 -1.06 14.00 11.95
C ASN A 184 -0.52 12.66 11.49
N ALA A 185 -0.22 11.76 12.43
CA ALA A 185 0.10 10.38 12.10
C ALA A 185 -0.99 9.79 11.20
N GLY A 186 -0.57 9.17 10.10
CA GLY A 186 -1.44 8.56 9.14
C GLY A 186 -2.14 7.33 9.69
N THR A 187 -3.22 6.93 9.03
CA THR A 187 -3.92 5.67 9.27
C THR A 187 -3.88 4.80 8.03
N LYS A 188 -4.04 3.48 8.20
CA LYS A 188 -4.06 2.53 7.07
C LYS A 188 -5.45 1.92 6.88
N THR A 189 -5.87 1.77 5.62
CA THR A 189 -7.08 1.04 5.24
C THR A 189 -6.67 -0.23 4.50
N LEU A 190 -7.12 -1.39 4.98
CA LEU A 190 -6.86 -2.67 4.33
C LEU A 190 -7.59 -2.69 2.99
N LEU A 191 -6.84 -2.95 1.92
CA LEU A 191 -7.39 -3.09 0.58
C LEU A 191 -7.68 -4.56 0.29
N THR A 192 -6.70 -5.40 0.56
CA THR A 192 -6.75 -6.85 0.35
C THR A 192 -5.56 -7.51 1.04
N ASP A 193 -5.52 -8.83 1.03
CA ASP A 193 -4.37 -9.64 1.39
C ASP A 193 -3.94 -10.49 0.19
N ALA A 194 -2.64 -10.65 0.01
CA ALA A 194 -2.08 -11.39 -1.10
C ALA A 194 -2.21 -12.91 -0.93
N ASN A 195 -2.55 -13.41 0.27
CA ASN A 195 -2.46 -14.83 0.64
C ASN A 195 -1.06 -15.45 0.46
N PHE A 196 -0.01 -14.63 0.41
CA PHE A 196 1.39 -15.05 0.32
C PHE A 196 2.32 -13.93 0.84
N SER A 197 3.58 -14.29 1.14
CA SER A 197 4.59 -13.29 1.46
C SER A 197 4.98 -12.49 0.23
N LEU A 198 4.57 -11.22 0.18
CA LEU A 198 4.98 -10.30 -0.87
C LEU A 198 6.34 -9.69 -0.55
N SER A 199 7.29 -9.75 -1.49
CA SER A 199 8.67 -9.26 -1.26
C SER A 199 8.88 -7.82 -1.70
N THR A 200 8.09 -7.34 -2.67
CA THR A 200 8.21 -6.00 -3.23
C THR A 200 6.98 -5.62 -4.04
N PHE A 201 6.85 -4.32 -4.29
CA PHE A 201 5.96 -3.75 -5.30
C PHE A 201 6.77 -3.33 -6.53
N GLY A 202 6.11 -3.25 -7.68
CA GLY A 202 6.60 -2.64 -8.91
C GLY A 202 5.51 -1.79 -9.58
N VAL A 203 5.93 -0.88 -10.46
CA VAL A 203 5.03 -0.11 -11.34
C VAL A 203 5.45 -0.30 -12.79
N ASP A 204 4.48 -0.40 -13.70
CA ASP A 204 4.75 -0.37 -15.14
C ASP A 204 4.81 1.06 -15.70
N LYS A 205 5.01 1.19 -17.01
CA LYS A 205 5.02 2.48 -17.71
C LYS A 205 3.70 3.27 -17.65
N ASN A 206 2.60 2.61 -17.29
CA ASN A 206 1.27 3.21 -17.12
C ASN A 206 0.97 3.50 -15.64
N ASN A 207 1.97 3.35 -14.76
CA ASN A 207 1.86 3.48 -13.30
C ASN A 207 0.92 2.47 -12.63
N GLU A 208 0.64 1.34 -13.28
CA GLU A 208 -0.14 0.28 -12.66
C GLU A 208 0.72 -0.57 -11.72
N LEU A 209 0.14 -0.96 -10.58
CA LEU A 209 0.87 -1.66 -9.52
C LEU A 209 0.94 -3.17 -9.73
N TYR A 210 2.10 -3.70 -9.40
CA TYR A 210 2.42 -5.13 -9.39
C TYR A 210 3.03 -5.51 -8.05
N ILE A 211 2.87 -6.76 -7.65
CA ILE A 211 3.47 -7.35 -6.44
C ILE A 211 4.18 -8.64 -6.79
N CYS A 212 5.26 -8.94 -6.09
CA CYS A 212 6.03 -10.18 -6.28
C CYS A 212 5.81 -11.13 -5.10
N ASN A 213 5.47 -12.38 -5.41
CA ASN A 213 5.40 -13.45 -4.43
C ASN A 213 6.82 -13.99 -4.19
N TYR A 214 7.28 -13.93 -2.94
CA TYR A 214 8.62 -14.35 -2.54
C TYR A 214 8.88 -15.83 -2.81
N THR A 215 7.93 -16.70 -2.46
CA THR A 215 8.09 -18.15 -2.50
C THR A 215 8.01 -18.71 -3.92
N SER A 216 7.06 -18.22 -4.73
CA SER A 216 6.83 -18.75 -6.08
C SER A 216 7.58 -18.00 -7.18
N GLY A 217 8.14 -16.82 -6.89
CA GLY A 217 8.78 -15.95 -7.88
C GLY A 217 7.82 -15.33 -8.90
N LYS A 218 6.51 -15.45 -8.69
CA LYS A 218 5.49 -14.92 -9.60
C LYS A 218 5.21 -13.45 -9.35
N ILE A 219 4.90 -12.73 -10.43
CA ILE A 219 4.45 -11.34 -10.41
C ILE A 219 2.93 -11.33 -10.60
N TYR A 220 2.23 -10.58 -9.75
CA TYR A 220 0.78 -10.40 -9.77
C TYR A 220 0.44 -8.94 -9.99
N GLN A 221 -0.68 -8.69 -10.66
CA GLN A 221 -1.27 -7.36 -10.77
C GLN A 221 -2.54 -7.32 -9.92
N LEU A 222 -2.78 -6.21 -9.23
CA LEU A 222 -4.06 -5.99 -8.55
C LEU A 222 -5.18 -5.97 -9.60
N GLN A 223 -6.26 -6.69 -9.32
CA GLN A 223 -7.48 -6.64 -10.12
C GLN A 223 -8.60 -6.06 -9.27
N ASP A 224 -9.38 -5.16 -9.87
CA ASP A 224 -10.62 -4.72 -9.26
C ASP A 224 -11.60 -5.89 -9.34
N THR A 225 -11.87 -6.52 -8.20
CA THR A 225 -12.96 -7.48 -8.08
C THR A 225 -14.27 -6.72 -7.87
N THR A 226 -14.61 -5.88 -8.85
CA THR A 226 -15.99 -5.41 -8.98
C THR A 226 -16.88 -6.62 -9.20
N VAL A 227 -16.40 -7.67 -9.91
CA VAL A 227 -16.91 -9.05 -9.84
C VAL A 227 -15.83 -10.00 -9.29
N GLY A 228 -16.13 -10.75 -8.24
CA GLY A 228 -15.31 -11.87 -7.79
C GLY A 228 -15.96 -13.22 -8.10
N VAL A 229 -15.13 -14.23 -8.33
CA VAL A 229 -15.56 -15.64 -8.43
C VAL A 229 -15.43 -16.26 -7.04
N ASN A 230 -16.47 -16.94 -6.57
CA ASN A 230 -16.36 -17.74 -5.35
C ASN A 230 -15.65 -19.06 -5.70
N LEU A 231 -14.34 -19.11 -5.44
CA LEU A 231 -13.46 -20.24 -5.83
C LEU A 231 -13.68 -21.54 -5.02
N ASN A 232 -14.66 -21.57 -4.11
CA ASN A 232 -14.91 -22.71 -3.23
C ASN A 232 -15.89 -23.75 -3.82
N SER A 233 -16.36 -23.56 -5.05
CA SER A 233 -17.36 -24.43 -5.67
C SER A 233 -16.77 -25.17 -6.88
N SER A 234 -16.31 -26.41 -6.68
CA SER A 234 -16.02 -27.33 -7.80
C SER A 234 -17.29 -27.82 -8.51
N ILE A 235 -18.46 -27.35 -8.08
CA ILE A 235 -19.79 -27.76 -8.55
C ILE A 235 -20.37 -26.59 -9.35
N ILE A 236 -20.67 -26.83 -10.63
CA ILE A 236 -21.39 -25.88 -11.45
C ILE A 236 -22.82 -25.72 -10.90
N PRO A 237 -23.28 -24.49 -10.60
CA PRO A 237 -24.64 -24.27 -10.09
C PRO A 237 -25.70 -24.84 -11.04
N THR A 238 -26.74 -25.48 -10.48
CA THR A 238 -27.84 -26.04 -11.29
C THR A 238 -28.80 -24.97 -11.80
N SER A 239 -28.79 -23.78 -11.21
CA SER A 239 -29.67 -22.66 -11.57
C SER A 239 -28.94 -21.32 -11.49
N THR A 240 -29.42 -20.38 -12.31
CA THR A 240 -28.97 -18.97 -12.31
C THR A 240 -29.85 -18.18 -11.35
N ASN A 241 -29.27 -17.64 -10.27
CA ASN A 241 -30.03 -16.96 -9.21
C ASN A 241 -29.37 -15.65 -8.78
N LEU A 242 -30.18 -14.64 -8.47
CA LEU A 242 -29.75 -13.40 -7.83
C LEU A 242 -30.10 -13.41 -6.34
N PHE A 243 -29.09 -13.29 -5.47
CA PHE A 243 -29.29 -13.31 -4.02
C PHE A 243 -29.52 -11.91 -3.46
N GLN A 244 -30.05 -11.87 -2.22
CA GLN A 244 -30.14 -10.63 -1.46
C GLN A 244 -28.73 -10.10 -1.16
N ASN A 245 -28.50 -8.80 -1.39
CA ASN A 245 -27.23 -8.16 -1.10
C ASN A 245 -26.95 -8.17 0.40
N PHE A 246 -25.69 -8.25 0.79
CA PHE A 246 -25.27 -8.23 2.19
C PHE A 246 -24.05 -7.31 2.39
N PRO A 247 -24.08 -6.40 3.37
CA PRO A 247 -25.20 -6.09 4.27
C PRO A 247 -26.39 -5.42 3.53
N ASN A 248 -27.59 -5.48 4.11
CA ASN A 248 -28.77 -4.71 3.69
C ASN A 248 -29.68 -4.43 4.91
N PRO A 249 -29.86 -3.17 5.36
CA PRO A 249 -29.31 -1.94 4.79
C PRO A 249 -27.77 -1.87 4.82
N PHE A 250 -27.16 -1.03 3.98
CA PHE A 250 -25.70 -0.92 3.83
C PHE A 250 -25.19 0.53 3.86
N ASN A 251 -23.90 0.71 4.17
CA ASN A 251 -23.22 2.02 4.18
C ASN A 251 -21.71 1.90 3.89
N PRO A 252 -21.17 2.52 2.84
CA PRO A 252 -21.79 2.70 1.52
C PRO A 252 -21.59 1.45 0.64
N VAL A 253 -20.97 0.38 1.16
CA VAL A 253 -20.57 -0.81 0.40
C VAL A 253 -21.45 -2.02 0.73
N THR A 254 -21.82 -2.80 -0.29
CA THR A 254 -22.54 -4.08 -0.15
C THR A 254 -22.04 -5.09 -1.19
N LYS A 255 -22.27 -6.39 -0.95
CA LYS A 255 -21.98 -7.45 -1.91
C LYS A 255 -23.28 -8.01 -2.51
N ILE A 256 -23.34 -8.09 -3.84
CA ILE A 256 -24.43 -8.69 -4.61
C ILE A 256 -23.98 -10.06 -5.11
N ASN A 257 -24.47 -11.14 -4.50
CA ASN A 257 -24.12 -12.49 -4.94
C ASN A 257 -25.07 -12.96 -6.06
N PHE A 258 -24.56 -13.75 -7.01
CA PHE A 258 -25.36 -14.45 -8.01
C PHE A 258 -24.68 -15.74 -8.49
N THR A 259 -25.48 -16.69 -8.97
CA THR A 259 -24.99 -17.93 -9.61
C THR A 259 -25.30 -17.90 -11.10
N LEU A 260 -24.47 -18.58 -11.90
CA LEU A 260 -24.70 -18.85 -13.32
C LEU A 260 -24.65 -20.35 -13.58
N SER A 261 -25.72 -20.91 -14.14
CA SER A 261 -25.79 -22.34 -14.45
C SER A 261 -25.16 -22.75 -15.79
N LYS A 262 -24.86 -21.76 -16.63
CA LYS A 262 -24.21 -21.92 -17.93
C LYS A 262 -23.50 -20.64 -18.30
N ASN A 263 -22.56 -20.73 -19.23
CA ASN A 263 -21.93 -19.56 -19.82
C ASN A 263 -23.00 -18.66 -20.43
N SER A 264 -22.96 -17.37 -20.10
CA SER A 264 -23.96 -16.40 -20.54
C SER A 264 -23.37 -15.00 -20.57
N PHE A 265 -23.91 -14.17 -21.45
CA PHE A 265 -23.81 -12.72 -21.27
C PHE A 265 -24.55 -12.32 -19.99
N VAL A 266 -23.93 -11.49 -19.17
CA VAL A 266 -24.43 -11.04 -17.88
C VAL A 266 -24.50 -9.53 -17.86
N ARG A 267 -25.67 -9.00 -17.52
CA ARG A 267 -25.87 -7.58 -17.23
C ARG A 267 -26.39 -7.41 -15.81
N LEU A 268 -25.60 -6.73 -14.96
CA LEU A 268 -26.01 -6.33 -13.61
C LEU A 268 -26.13 -4.81 -13.57
N SER A 269 -27.28 -4.27 -13.19
CA SER A 269 -27.52 -2.82 -13.19
C SER A 269 -28.31 -2.36 -11.95
N ILE A 270 -28.11 -1.10 -11.54
CA ILE A 270 -28.80 -0.43 -10.44
C ILE A 270 -29.86 0.52 -10.99
N PHE A 271 -31.02 0.54 -10.34
CA PHE A 271 -32.18 1.37 -10.68
C PHE A 271 -32.67 2.14 -9.44
N ASP A 272 -33.20 3.34 -9.66
CA ASP A 272 -33.92 4.11 -8.63
C ASP A 272 -35.37 3.62 -8.45
N LEU A 273 -36.12 4.29 -7.56
CA LEU A 273 -37.52 4.00 -7.28
C LEU A 273 -38.45 4.28 -8.47
N GLN A 274 -38.02 5.12 -9.42
CA GLN A 274 -38.76 5.44 -10.64
C GLN A 274 -38.46 4.43 -11.77
N GLY A 275 -37.54 3.49 -11.55
CA GLY A 275 -37.13 2.50 -12.55
C GLY A 275 -36.12 3.04 -13.56
N LYS A 276 -35.50 4.20 -13.32
CA LYS A 276 -34.42 4.73 -14.15
C LYS A 276 -33.13 3.99 -13.80
N GLU A 277 -32.41 3.54 -14.81
CA GLU A 277 -31.08 2.96 -14.66
C GLU A 277 -30.10 4.05 -14.20
N ILE A 278 -29.49 3.83 -13.04
CA ILE A 278 -28.53 4.74 -12.42
C ILE A 278 -27.11 4.35 -12.80
N GLN A 279 -26.82 3.04 -12.82
CA GLN A 279 -25.48 2.54 -13.07
C GLN A 279 -25.54 1.11 -13.63
N ASN A 280 -24.77 0.86 -14.69
CA ASN A 280 -24.47 -0.49 -15.13
C ASN A 280 -23.21 -0.98 -14.39
N LEU A 281 -23.35 -2.05 -13.61
CA LEU A 281 -22.30 -2.62 -12.78
C LEU A 281 -21.45 -3.64 -13.54
N LEU A 282 -22.12 -4.49 -14.33
CA LEU A 282 -21.52 -5.58 -15.10
C LEU A 282 -22.20 -5.67 -16.47
N ASN A 283 -21.41 -5.93 -17.52
CA ASN A 283 -21.90 -6.07 -18.89
C ASN A 283 -20.92 -6.89 -19.77
N GLU A 284 -20.78 -8.18 -19.48
CA GLU A 284 -19.80 -9.04 -20.15
C GLU A 284 -20.23 -10.52 -20.19
N ASN A 285 -19.47 -11.36 -20.92
CA ASN A 285 -19.68 -12.81 -20.92
C ASN A 285 -18.96 -13.46 -19.74
N LEU A 286 -19.71 -14.19 -18.91
CA LEU A 286 -19.18 -14.98 -17.80
C LEU A 286 -19.43 -16.47 -18.03
N SER A 287 -18.53 -17.30 -17.51
CA SER A 287 -18.68 -18.76 -17.48
C SER A 287 -19.71 -19.18 -16.42
N ALA A 288 -20.14 -20.43 -16.45
CA ALA A 288 -20.92 -21.00 -15.34
C ALA A 288 -20.11 -20.96 -14.03
N GLY A 289 -20.75 -20.60 -12.92
CA GLY A 289 -20.07 -20.47 -11.63
C GLY A 289 -20.80 -19.57 -10.63
N ASP A 290 -20.17 -19.41 -9.48
CA ASP A 290 -20.64 -18.55 -8.40
C ASP A 290 -19.88 -17.23 -8.39
N TYR A 291 -20.63 -16.13 -8.34
CA TYR A 291 -20.09 -14.79 -8.47
C TYR A 291 -20.60 -13.88 -7.36
N TYR A 292 -19.84 -12.85 -7.07
CA TYR A 292 -20.29 -11.71 -6.29
C TYR A 292 -19.86 -10.42 -6.96
N TYR A 293 -20.65 -9.35 -6.79
CA TYR A 293 -20.28 -8.01 -7.18
C TYR A 293 -20.16 -7.12 -5.94
N THR A 294 -19.04 -6.42 -5.76
CA THR A 294 -18.89 -5.44 -4.67
C THR A 294 -19.37 -4.08 -5.15
N PHE A 295 -20.53 -3.64 -4.66
CA PHE A 295 -21.12 -2.37 -5.03
C PHE A 295 -20.84 -1.31 -3.97
N ASN A 296 -20.16 -0.22 -4.37
CA ASN A 296 -19.93 0.95 -3.54
C ASN A 296 -20.82 2.11 -4.00
N ALA A 297 -21.81 2.48 -3.17
CA ALA A 297 -22.79 3.51 -3.45
C ALA A 297 -22.40 4.90 -2.90
N GLN A 298 -21.10 5.17 -2.70
CA GLN A 298 -20.62 6.43 -2.10
C GLN A 298 -21.10 7.68 -2.84
N THR A 299 -21.42 7.61 -4.13
CA THR A 299 -21.95 8.74 -4.92
C THR A 299 -23.47 8.89 -4.89
N LEU A 300 -24.21 7.90 -4.35
CA LEU A 300 -25.67 7.88 -4.34
C LEU A 300 -26.24 8.47 -3.04
N ALA A 301 -27.46 9.04 -3.09
CA ALA A 301 -28.15 9.52 -1.89
C ALA A 301 -28.73 8.36 -1.07
N SER A 302 -28.87 8.53 0.26
CA SER A 302 -29.60 7.55 1.10
C SER A 302 -30.99 7.29 0.53
N GLY A 303 -31.40 6.03 0.50
CA GLY A 303 -32.67 5.66 -0.14
C GLY A 303 -32.78 4.19 -0.51
N THR A 304 -33.88 3.88 -1.17
CA THR A 304 -34.16 2.54 -1.70
C THR A 304 -33.75 2.49 -3.16
N TYR A 305 -33.05 1.42 -3.53
CA TYR A 305 -32.64 1.13 -4.89
C TYR A 305 -33.00 -0.31 -5.24
N PHE A 306 -33.00 -0.62 -6.54
CA PHE A 306 -33.13 -1.97 -7.04
C PHE A 306 -31.90 -2.35 -7.82
N TYR A 307 -31.48 -3.61 -7.72
CA TYR A 307 -30.46 -4.17 -8.60
C TYR A 307 -31.08 -5.31 -9.39
N ARG A 308 -30.70 -5.40 -10.67
CA ARG A 308 -31.26 -6.34 -11.63
C ARG A 308 -30.15 -7.11 -12.33
N LEU A 309 -30.30 -8.43 -12.37
CA LEU A 309 -29.46 -9.36 -13.11
C LEU A 309 -30.23 -9.85 -14.34
N GLU A 310 -29.63 -9.69 -15.52
CA GLU A 310 -30.07 -10.28 -16.77
C GLU A 310 -29.00 -11.30 -17.20
N ALA A 311 -29.32 -12.59 -17.09
CA ALA A 311 -28.39 -13.67 -17.39
C ALA A 311 -29.14 -14.99 -17.69
N ALA A 312 -28.55 -15.81 -18.56
CA ALA A 312 -29.03 -17.13 -18.96
C ALA A 312 -30.50 -17.17 -19.47
N GLY A 313 -30.99 -16.04 -20.01
CA GLY A 313 -32.38 -15.88 -20.45
C GLY A 313 -33.37 -15.53 -19.33
N THR A 314 -32.88 -15.21 -18.13
CA THR A 314 -33.70 -14.80 -16.98
C THR A 314 -33.41 -13.36 -16.58
N ILE A 315 -34.43 -12.70 -16.02
CA ILE A 315 -34.31 -11.36 -15.44
C ILE A 315 -34.77 -11.45 -13.99
N GLN A 316 -33.90 -11.07 -13.05
CA GLN A 316 -34.18 -11.11 -11.62
C GLN A 316 -33.86 -9.76 -11.01
N SER A 317 -34.71 -9.27 -10.11
CA SER A 317 -34.51 -7.99 -9.41
C SER A 317 -34.67 -8.16 -7.91
N LYS A 318 -33.91 -7.38 -7.14
CA LYS A 318 -33.96 -7.35 -5.68
C LYS A 318 -33.84 -5.90 -5.20
N ARG A 319 -34.40 -5.64 -4.01
CA ARG A 319 -34.39 -4.32 -3.36
C ARG A 319 -33.20 -4.22 -2.41
N MET A 320 -32.53 -3.08 -2.39
CA MET A 320 -31.50 -2.73 -1.41
C MET A 320 -31.75 -1.35 -0.80
N VAL A 321 -31.27 -1.13 0.42
CA VAL A 321 -31.45 0.11 1.17
C VAL A 321 -30.08 0.68 1.55
N LEU A 322 -29.76 1.86 1.05
CA LEU A 322 -28.56 2.62 1.41
C LEU A 322 -28.87 3.55 2.57
N LEU A 323 -28.11 3.44 3.66
CA LEU A 323 -28.14 4.35 4.79
C LEU A 323 -26.78 5.07 4.85
N LYS A 324 -26.75 6.37 4.59
CA LYS A 324 -25.60 7.22 4.93
C LYS A 324 -25.86 7.96 6.23
#